data_AF-A0A2N1HEY3-F1
#
_entry.id   AF-A0A2N1HEY3-F1
#
_cell.length_a   1.000
_cell.length_b   1.000
_cell.length_c   1.000
_cell.angle_alpha   90.00
_cell.angle_beta   90.00
_cell.angle_gamma   90.00
#
_symmetry.space_group_name_H-M   'P 1'
#
loop_
_entity.id
_entity.type
_entity.pdbx_description
1 polymer ?
#
loop_
_entity_poly.entity_id
_entity_poly.type
_entity_poly.pdbx_seq_one_letter_code
_entity_poly.pdbx_strand_id
1 'polypeptide(L)' 'MNNPNVYFQREDWGDVAIQHNGQVHHFCNLVSLIGFLQTVYGHEFNLIEVDENNYHELQRQGAFDEN' A
#
# COMPACT_ATOMS: atom_id res chain seq x y z
N MET A 1 9.01 -11.97 -14.09
CA MET A 1 8.69 -10.56 -13.84
C MET A 1 8.43 -10.44 -12.36
N ASN A 2 9.00 -9.44 -11.67
CA ASN A 2 8.69 -9.22 -10.26
C ASN A 2 7.37 -8.45 -10.16
N ASN A 3 6.42 -8.95 -9.40
CA ASN A 3 5.14 -8.27 -9.16
C ASN A 3 5.40 -6.96 -8.38
N PRO A 4 4.66 -5.88 -8.67
CA PRO A 4 4.75 -4.64 -7.91
C PRO A 4 4.40 -4.88 -6.44
N ASN A 5 5.19 -4.30 -5.55
CA ASN A 5 4.89 -4.25 -4.13
C ASN A 5 4.05 -3.01 -3.85
N VAL A 6 2.93 -3.19 -3.16
CA VAL A 6 2.06 -2.11 -2.69
C VAL A 6 2.08 -2.13 -1.17
N TYR A 7 2.53 -1.02 -0.60
CA TYR A 7 2.61 -0.84 0.84
C TYR A 7 1.33 -0.16 1.32
N PHE A 8 0.65 -0.78 2.29
CA PHE A 8 -0.59 -0.23 2.86
C PHE A 8 -0.50 -0.18 4.37
N GLN A 9 -1.16 0.80 4.98
CA GLN A 9 -1.30 0.91 6.42
C GLN A 9 -2.75 0.63 6.81
N ARG A 10 -2.97 -0.09 7.90
CA ARG A 10 -4.31 -0.18 8.51
C ARG A 10 -4.60 1.06 9.34
N GLU A 11 -5.82 1.55 9.21
CA GLU A 11 -6.36 2.62 10.00
C GLU A 11 -7.45 2.06 10.93
N ASP A 12 -8.03 2.93 11.77
CA ASP A 12 -9.10 2.54 12.67
C ASP A 12 -10.30 1.95 11.91
N TRP A 13 -11.09 1.12 12.59
CA TRP A 13 -12.34 0.55 12.05
C TRP A 13 -12.20 -0.33 10.79
N GLY A 14 -10.98 -0.71 10.42
CA GLY A 14 -10.71 -1.58 9.27
C GLY A 14 -10.46 -0.83 7.96
N ASP A 15 -10.39 0.50 8.02
CA ASP A 15 -9.95 1.35 6.92
C ASP A 15 -8.47 1.08 6.59
N VAL A 16 -8.06 1.41 5.35
CA VAL A 16 -6.67 1.25 4.91
C VAL A 16 -6.23 2.43 4.05
N ALA A 17 -4.96 2.78 4.15
CA ALA A 17 -4.34 3.83 3.36
C ALA A 17 -3.15 3.30 2.55
N ILE A 18 -2.95 3.83 1.34
CA ILE A 18 -1.73 3.64 0.54
C ILE A 18 -1.17 4.97 0.09
N GLN A 19 0.12 5.00 -0.24
CA GLN A 19 0.68 6.05 -1.08
C GLN A 19 0.62 5.60 -2.54
N HIS A 20 0.13 6.48 -3.43
CA HIS A 20 0.09 6.24 -4.86
C HIS A 20 0.26 7.57 -5.60
N ASN A 21 1.23 7.65 -6.52
CA ASN A 21 1.58 8.86 -7.27
C ASN A 21 1.83 10.08 -6.36
N GLY A 22 2.56 9.90 -5.26
CA GLY A 22 2.85 10.97 -4.30
C GLY A 22 1.67 11.46 -3.44
N GLN A 23 0.50 10.80 -3.51
CA GLN A 23 -0.67 11.13 -2.67
C GLN A 23 -1.07 9.97 -1.77
N VAL A 24 -1.64 10.28 -0.62
CA VAL A 24 -2.25 9.29 0.28
C VAL A 24 -3.69 9.06 -0.12
N HIS A 25 -4.04 7.80 -0.38
CA HIS A 25 -5.39 7.37 -0.73
C HIS A 25 -5.95 6.48 0.38
N HIS A 26 -7.16 6.82 0.85
CA HIS A 26 -7.88 6.08 1.87
C HIS A 26 -8.98 5.21 1.27
N PHE A 27 -9.16 4.01 1.82
CA PHE A 27 -10.18 3.05 1.42
C PHE A 27 -10.88 2.51 2.66
N CYS A 28 -12.20 2.34 2.56
CA CYS A 28 -13.03 1.87 3.68
C CYS A 28 -12.79 0.41 4.11
N ASN A 29 -11.95 -0.34 3.38
CA ASN A 29 -11.47 -1.67 3.72
C ASN A 29 -10.47 -2.18 2.67
N LEU A 30 -9.81 -3.29 3.01
CA LEU A 30 -8.87 -3.98 2.14
C LEU A 30 -9.46 -4.44 0.80
N VAL A 31 -10.75 -4.79 0.75
CA VAL A 31 -11.40 -5.25 -0.50
C VAL A 31 -11.53 -4.09 -1.49
N SER A 32 -11.92 -2.91 -1.02
CA SER A 32 -11.96 -1.70 -1.84
C SER A 32 -10.58 -1.32 -2.36
N LEU A 33 -9.54 -1.43 -1.53
CA LEU A 33 -8.14 -1.24 -1.96
C LEU A 33 -7.74 -2.25 -3.05
N ILE A 34 -7.98 -3.54 -2.84
CA ILE A 34 -7.67 -4.59 -3.82
C ILE A 34 -8.38 -4.32 -5.15
N GLY A 35 -9.66 -3.94 -5.11
CA GLY A 35 -10.43 -3.58 -6.30
C GLY A 35 -9.79 -2.43 -7.08
N PHE A 36 -9.34 -1.38 -6.40
CA PHE A 36 -8.59 -0.29 -7.01
C PHE A 36 -7.28 -0.77 -7.63
N LEU A 37 -6.45 -1.50 -6.89
CA LEU A 37 -5.15 -1.99 -7.36
C LEU A 37 -5.27 -2.91 -8.57
N GLN A 38 -6.34 -3.70 -8.66
CA GLN A 38 -6.61 -4.52 -9.82
C GLN A 38 -6.84 -3.71 -11.10
N THR A 39 -7.40 -2.50 -10.98
CA THR A 39 -7.55 -1.59 -12.13
C THR A 39 -6.24 -0.93 -12.56
N VAL A 40 -5.25 -0.84 -11.65
CA VAL A 40 -3.96 -0.17 -11.88
C VAL A 40 -2.88 -1.16 -12.34
N TYR A 41 -2.76 -2.29 -11.66
CA TYR A 41 -1.67 -3.26 -11.82
C TYR A 41 -2.14 -4.62 -12.37
N GLY A 42 -3.44 -4.81 -12.58
CA GLY A 42 -4.00 -6.13 -12.92
C GLY A 42 -4.05 -7.06 -11.69
N HIS A 43 -4.00 -8.37 -11.90
CA HIS A 43 -4.18 -9.35 -10.81
C HIS A 43 -2.89 -9.75 -10.08
N GLU A 44 -1.73 -9.21 -10.49
CA GLU A 44 -0.43 -9.63 -9.97
C GLU A 44 0.25 -8.46 -9.24
N PHE A 45 0.09 -8.42 -7.92
CA PHE A 45 0.76 -7.48 -7.02
C PHE A 45 0.92 -8.11 -5.63
N ASN A 46 1.90 -7.63 -4.87
CA ASN A 46 2.08 -8.02 -3.48
C ASN A 46 1.57 -6.91 -2.56
N LEU A 47 0.73 -7.26 -1.58
CA LEU A 47 0.33 -6.36 -0.52
C LEU A 47 1.23 -6.55 0.69
N ILE A 48 1.83 -5.46 1.15
CA ILE A 48 2.73 -5.45 2.31
C ILE A 48 2.14 -4.47 3.32
N GLU A 49 1.76 -4.97 4.48
CA GLU A 49 1.27 -4.14 5.57
C GLU A 49 2.42 -3.39 6.21
N VAL A 50 2.27 -2.08 6.38
CA VAL A 50 3.21 -1.20 7.07
C VAL A 50 2.73 -1.00 8.50
N ASP A 51 3.62 -1.27 9.44
CA ASP A 51 3.39 -1.06 10.87
C ASP A 51 4.62 -0.42 11.52
N GLU A 52 4.53 -0.14 12.82
CA GLU A 52 5.63 0.47 13.58
C GLU A 52 6.90 -0.41 13.62
N ASN A 53 6.76 -1.72 13.41
CA ASN A 53 7.88 -2.66 13.47
C ASN A 53 8.70 -2.66 12.19
N ASN A 54 8.07 -2.46 11.04
CA ASN A 54 8.71 -2.53 9.73
C ASN A 54 8.90 -1.16 9.04
N TYR A 55 8.24 -0.10 9.52
CA TYR A 55 8.26 1.22 8.89
C TYR A 55 9.67 1.73 8.57
N HIS A 56 10.58 1.74 9.56
CA HIS A 56 11.94 2.24 9.37
C HIS A 56 12.79 1.36 8.45
N GLU A 57 12.48 0.07 8.35
CA GLU A 57 13.16 -0.82 7.41
C GLU A 57 12.67 -0.55 5.98
N LEU A 58 11.35 -0.51 5.79
CA LEU A 58 10.73 -0.23 4.50
C LEU A 58 11.10 1.16 3.97
N GLN A 59 11.15 2.17 4.84
CA GLN A 59 11.61 3.51 4.48
C GLN A 59 13.05 3.48 3.95
N ARG A 60 13.96 2.79 4.63
CA ARG A 60 15.37 2.65 4.18
C ARG A 60 15.51 1.90 2.85
N GLN A 61 14.52 1.07 2.50
CA GLN A 61 14.48 0.34 1.23
C GLN A 61 13.88 1.18 0.08
N GLY A 62 13.45 2.42 0.34
CA GLY A 62 12.79 3.26 -0.66
C GLY A 62 11.37 2.81 -1.00
N ALA A 63 10.66 2.22 -0.03
CA ALA A 63 9.29 1.72 -0.21
C ALA A 63 8.24 2.83 -0.43
N PHE A 64 8.55 4.07 -0.05
CA PHE A 64 7.61 5.19 -0.07
C PHE A 64 8.06 6.23 -1.11
N ASP A 65 7.11 6.90 -1.75
CA ASP A 65 7.43 8.03 -2.62
C ASP A 65 7.95 9.16 -1.70
N GLU A 66 9.27 9.39 -1.70
CA GLU A 66 9.88 10.52 -1.02
C GLU A 66 9.42 11.81 -1.73
N ASN A 67 8.68 12.67 -1.01
CA ASN A 67 8.31 14.01 -1.49
C ASN A 67 9.52 14.89 -1.78
#